data_AF-X6MKN2-F1
#
_entry.id   AF-X6MKN2-F1
#
_cell.length_a   1.000
_cell.length_b   1.000
_cell.length_c   1.000
_cell.angle_alpha   90.00
_cell.angle_beta   90.00
_cell.angle_gamma   90.00
#
_symmetry.space_group_name_H-M   'P 1'
#
loop_
_entity.id
_entity.type
_entity.pdbx_description
1 polymer ?
#
loop_
_entity_poly.entity_id
_entity_poly.type
_entity_poly.pdbx_seq_one_letter_code
_entity_poly.pdbx_strand_id
1 'polypeptide(L)'
;MELTKDTNTSMLVERALCVTLLNTMIQHWHLYRNYTADIFKFMLASTKSEHDEVSLVAVEFWAFYAKDQSKDQTYLKNFFPSLCPVLIQRIRYTPQLLSMIDWESDDCSKIPDKDINIKPLHYQERTDQNEPKTTQETDEDETRWNIRKASANILDFLCQCPDLVQPLLKQIGPLIVNHLGSSDYLVEIYYYYFFFFLIIICIP
;
A
#
# COMPACT_ATOMS: atom_id res chain seq x y z
N MET A 1 -14.94 26.45 -9.32
CA MET A 1 -13.47 26.49 -9.19
C MET A 1 -13.00 25.08 -9.50
N GLU A 2 -12.49 24.87 -10.70
CA GLU A 2 -12.13 23.53 -11.17
C GLU A 2 -10.71 23.22 -10.71
N LEU A 3 -10.53 22.17 -9.92
CA LEU A 3 -9.26 21.85 -9.27
C LEU A 3 -8.35 21.05 -10.23
N THR A 4 -7.91 21.70 -11.30
CA THR A 4 -6.99 21.10 -12.29
C THR A 4 -5.54 21.09 -11.76
N LYS A 5 -4.82 20.01 -12.01
CA LYS A 5 -3.40 19.89 -11.68
C LYS A 5 -2.55 20.59 -12.75
N ASP A 6 -1.98 21.75 -12.43
CA ASP A 6 -1.07 22.47 -13.33
C ASP A 6 0.29 21.75 -13.43
N THR A 7 0.65 21.31 -14.64
CA THR A 7 1.87 20.54 -14.93
C THR A 7 3.19 21.28 -14.68
N ASN A 8 3.14 22.61 -14.48
CA ASN A 8 4.31 23.45 -14.18
C ASN A 8 4.46 23.73 -12.66
N THR A 9 3.66 23.08 -11.81
CA THR A 9 3.72 23.28 -10.35
C THR A 9 4.97 22.63 -9.76
N SER A 10 5.67 23.33 -8.88
CA SER A 10 6.80 22.74 -8.14
C SER A 10 6.34 21.57 -7.26
N MET A 11 7.08 20.46 -7.28
CA MET A 11 6.87 19.28 -6.45
C MET A 11 6.56 19.62 -4.98
N LEU A 12 7.29 20.58 -4.40
CA LEU A 12 7.09 21.00 -3.00
C LEU A 12 5.72 21.65 -2.77
N VAL A 13 5.22 22.40 -3.76
CA VAL A 13 3.89 23.02 -3.73
C VAL A 13 2.80 21.96 -3.92
N GLU A 14 2.97 21.02 -4.86
CA GLU A 14 2.03 19.90 -5.02
C GLU A 14 1.91 19.06 -3.75
N ARG A 15 3.05 18.71 -3.14
CA ARG A 15 3.12 17.98 -1.87
C ARG A 15 2.44 18.76 -0.75
N ALA A 16 2.73 20.05 -0.61
CA ALA A 16 2.09 20.90 0.39
C ALA A 16 0.56 21.00 0.19
N LEU A 17 0.09 21.08 -1.07
CA LEU A 17 -1.34 21.04 -1.39
C LEU A 17 -1.98 19.70 -1.00
N CYS A 18 -1.35 18.57 -1.30
CA CYS A 18 -1.84 17.25 -0.88
C CYS A 18 -1.90 17.11 0.66
N VAL A 19 -0.86 17.54 1.38
CA VAL A 19 -0.81 17.50 2.86
C VAL A 19 -1.89 18.42 3.47
N THR A 20 -2.01 19.65 2.97
CA THR A 20 -2.98 20.62 3.50
C THR A 20 -4.42 20.17 3.23
N LEU A 21 -4.74 19.70 2.01
CA LEU A 21 -6.06 19.12 1.71
C LEU A 21 -6.38 17.93 2.61
N LEU A 22 -5.45 16.98 2.80
CA LEU A 22 -5.66 15.83 3.67
C LEU A 22 -5.99 16.28 5.10
N ASN A 23 -5.16 17.15 5.68
CA ASN A 23 -5.32 17.65 7.05
C ASN A 23 -6.60 18.48 7.25
N THR A 24 -6.94 19.37 6.32
CA THR A 24 -8.16 20.19 6.45
C THR A 24 -9.43 19.39 6.19
N MET A 25 -9.39 18.38 5.31
CA MET A 25 -10.53 17.48 5.09
C MET A 25 -10.78 16.55 6.29
N ILE A 26 -9.74 16.14 7.02
CA ILE A 26 -9.86 15.42 8.30
C ILE A 26 -10.67 16.26 9.30
N GLN A 27 -10.36 17.55 9.45
CA GLN A 27 -10.99 18.40 10.46
C GLN A 27 -12.33 19.02 10.01
N HIS A 28 -12.49 19.31 8.72
CA HIS A 28 -13.57 20.17 8.19
C HIS A 28 -14.23 19.60 6.92
N TRP A 29 -14.38 18.27 6.84
CA TRP A 29 -15.06 17.56 5.74
C TRP A 29 -16.34 18.24 5.22
N HIS A 30 -17.16 18.81 6.13
CA HIS A 30 -18.43 19.45 5.80
C HIS A 30 -18.34 20.56 4.74
N LEU A 31 -17.20 21.27 4.64
CA LEU A 31 -16.92 22.32 3.65
C LEU A 31 -16.58 21.76 2.26
N TYR A 32 -16.00 20.56 2.21
CA TYR A 32 -15.46 19.96 0.99
C TYR A 32 -16.44 19.05 0.24
N ARG A 33 -17.57 18.69 0.86
CA ARG A 33 -18.58 17.76 0.31
C ARG A 33 -18.98 18.07 -1.14
N ASN A 34 -19.21 19.34 -1.48
CA ASN A 34 -19.62 19.75 -2.83
C ASN A 34 -18.48 19.70 -3.88
N TYR A 35 -17.23 19.59 -3.44
CA TYR A 35 -16.02 19.58 -4.27
C TYR A 35 -15.35 18.19 -4.33
N THR A 36 -15.96 17.17 -3.72
CA THR A 36 -15.42 15.81 -3.58
C THR A 36 -14.92 15.25 -4.92
N ALA A 37 -15.69 15.39 -6.00
CA ALA A 37 -15.33 14.86 -7.30
C ALA A 37 -14.05 15.48 -7.89
N ASP A 38 -13.83 16.79 -7.70
CA ASP A 38 -12.65 17.49 -8.22
C ASP A 38 -11.43 17.25 -7.35
N ILE A 39 -11.61 17.16 -6.03
CA ILE A 39 -10.56 16.72 -5.11
C ILE A 39 -10.11 15.30 -5.46
N PHE A 40 -11.04 14.38 -5.77
CA PHE A 40 -10.70 13.02 -6.16
C PHE A 40 -9.91 12.97 -7.48
N LYS A 41 -10.26 13.80 -8.48
CA LYS A 41 -9.45 13.95 -9.71
C LYS A 41 -8.03 14.43 -9.39
N PHE A 42 -7.90 15.45 -8.54
CA PHE A 42 -6.60 16.00 -8.13
C PHE A 42 -5.76 14.96 -7.38
N MET A 43 -6.32 14.30 -6.35
CA MET A 43 -5.59 13.28 -5.57
C MET A 43 -5.24 12.06 -6.43
N LEU A 44 -6.06 11.68 -7.42
CA LEU A 44 -5.71 10.65 -8.39
C LEU A 44 -4.55 11.07 -9.30
N ALA A 45 -4.53 12.33 -9.77
CA ALA A 45 -3.41 12.87 -10.56
C ALA A 45 -2.12 12.96 -9.72
N SER A 46 -2.21 13.29 -8.43
CA SER A 46 -1.08 13.29 -7.50
C SER A 46 -0.60 11.88 -7.14
N THR A 47 -1.51 10.90 -7.02
CA THR A 47 -1.15 9.47 -6.85
C THR A 47 -0.39 8.94 -8.09
N LYS A 48 -0.66 9.49 -9.27
CA LYS A 48 0.04 9.18 -10.53
C LYS A 48 1.38 9.92 -10.71
N SER A 49 1.73 10.89 -9.85
CA SER A 49 2.91 11.76 -10.02
C SER A 49 4.23 10.99 -10.14
N GLU A 50 5.15 11.44 -10.99
CA GLU A 50 6.50 10.85 -11.08
C GLU A 50 7.33 11.12 -9.82
N HIS A 51 6.96 12.15 -9.05
CA HIS A 51 7.57 12.46 -7.75
C HIS A 51 6.94 11.63 -6.64
N ASP A 52 7.67 10.60 -6.17
CA ASP A 52 7.22 9.71 -5.10
C ASP A 52 6.84 10.45 -3.81
N GLU A 53 7.48 11.58 -3.47
CA GLU A 53 7.09 12.40 -2.31
C GLU A 53 5.66 12.96 -2.40
N VAL A 54 5.18 13.25 -3.60
CA VAL A 54 3.80 13.71 -3.86
C VAL A 54 2.85 12.52 -3.85
N SER A 55 3.22 11.43 -4.52
CA SER A 55 2.40 10.22 -4.57
C SER A 55 2.23 9.55 -3.21
N LEU A 56 3.24 9.59 -2.33
CA LEU A 56 3.18 9.03 -0.97
C LEU A 56 2.10 9.70 -0.13
N VAL A 57 2.05 11.04 -0.13
CA VAL A 57 0.98 11.79 0.55
C VAL A 57 -0.37 11.58 -0.13
N ALA A 58 -0.39 11.55 -1.46
CA ALA A 58 -1.63 11.41 -2.22
C ALA A 58 -2.29 10.03 -2.06
N VAL A 59 -1.52 8.96 -1.80
CA VAL A 59 -2.08 7.62 -1.64
C VAL A 59 -2.78 7.44 -0.28
N GLU A 60 -2.30 8.11 0.77
CA GLU A 60 -2.89 8.07 2.13
C GLU A 60 -4.34 8.60 2.18
N PHE A 61 -4.68 9.50 1.27
CA PHE A 61 -6.03 10.06 1.12
C PHE A 61 -7.12 9.01 0.93
N TRP A 62 -6.84 7.93 0.21
CA TRP A 62 -7.84 6.91 -0.12
C TRP A 62 -8.28 6.13 1.13
N ALA A 63 -7.34 5.78 2.02
CA ALA A 63 -7.68 5.18 3.31
C ALA A 63 -8.35 6.19 4.24
N PHE A 64 -7.92 7.45 4.27
CA PHE A 64 -8.61 8.49 5.05
C PHE A 64 -10.09 8.63 4.63
N TYR A 65 -10.39 8.61 3.33
CA TYR A 65 -11.76 8.68 2.84
C TYR A 65 -12.57 7.43 3.20
N ALA A 66 -12.00 6.25 2.96
CA ALA A 66 -12.65 4.97 3.22
C ALA A 66 -12.91 4.71 4.72
N LYS A 67 -12.04 5.19 5.61
CA LYS A 67 -12.14 5.00 7.07
C LYS A 67 -13.39 5.63 7.68
N ASP A 68 -13.91 6.68 7.06
CA ASP A 68 -15.02 7.46 7.60
C ASP A 68 -16.33 7.07 6.91
N GLN A 69 -17.07 6.17 7.58
CA GLN A 69 -18.38 5.67 7.14
C GLN A 69 -19.46 6.76 7.06
N SER A 70 -19.24 7.97 7.60
CA SER A 70 -20.17 9.10 7.43
C SER A 70 -20.04 9.79 6.06
N LYS A 71 -18.96 9.52 5.31
CA LYS A 71 -18.77 9.99 3.93
C LYS A 71 -19.50 9.08 2.94
N ASP A 72 -20.01 9.66 1.86
CA ASP A 72 -20.64 8.89 0.78
C ASP A 72 -19.60 8.07 0.01
N GLN A 73 -19.51 6.79 0.35
CA GLN A 73 -18.59 5.83 -0.26
C GLN A 73 -18.89 5.58 -1.75
N THR A 74 -20.02 6.05 -2.30
CA THR A 74 -20.36 5.95 -3.73
C THR A 74 -19.33 6.69 -4.60
N TYR A 75 -18.79 7.82 -4.14
CA TYR A 75 -17.70 8.54 -4.83
C TYR A 75 -16.47 7.65 -5.01
N LEU A 76 -16.06 6.95 -3.95
CA LEU A 76 -14.89 6.07 -3.98
C LEU A 76 -15.11 4.84 -4.87
N LYS A 77 -16.30 4.21 -4.77
CA LYS A 77 -16.71 3.10 -5.64
C LYS A 77 -16.69 3.49 -7.13
N ASN A 78 -17.15 4.70 -7.46
CA ASN A 78 -17.13 5.22 -8.83
C ASN A 78 -15.70 5.52 -9.36
N PHE A 79 -14.75 5.81 -8.46
CA PHE A 79 -13.36 6.04 -8.83
C PHE A 79 -12.50 4.77 -8.93
N PHE A 80 -12.93 3.63 -8.36
CA PHE A 80 -12.18 2.37 -8.42
C PHE A 80 -11.70 1.95 -9.83
N PRO A 81 -12.48 2.06 -10.92
CA PRO A 81 -11.98 1.73 -12.27
C PRO A 81 -10.75 2.56 -12.70
N SER A 82 -10.61 3.79 -12.18
CA SER A 82 -9.48 4.68 -12.46
C SER A 82 -8.35 4.60 -11.42
N LEU A 83 -8.68 4.23 -10.18
CA LEU A 83 -7.76 4.17 -9.04
C LEU A 83 -7.05 2.81 -8.92
N CYS A 84 -7.79 1.70 -9.06
CA CYS A 84 -7.25 0.35 -8.88
C CYS A 84 -6.05 0.04 -9.80
N PRO A 85 -6.05 0.39 -11.11
CA PRO A 85 -4.88 0.21 -11.97
C PRO A 85 -3.64 0.95 -11.46
N VAL A 86 -3.81 2.14 -10.88
CA VAL A 86 -2.70 2.96 -10.36
C VAL A 86 -2.12 2.34 -9.09
N LEU A 87 -2.96 1.92 -8.15
CA LEU A 87 -2.51 1.28 -6.91
C LEU A 87 -1.78 -0.03 -7.22
N ILE A 88 -2.32 -0.86 -8.10
CA ILE A 88 -1.69 -2.11 -8.54
C ILE A 88 -0.35 -1.85 -9.25
N GLN A 89 -0.27 -0.84 -10.13
CA GLN A 89 0.98 -0.44 -10.76
C GLN A 89 2.04 0.03 -9.75
N ARG A 90 1.62 0.78 -8.71
CA ARG A 90 2.53 1.30 -7.66
C ARG A 90 3.01 0.25 -6.67
N ILE A 91 2.37 -0.93 -6.59
CA ILE A 91 2.80 -2.05 -5.74
C ILE A 91 3.95 -2.88 -6.37
N ARG A 92 4.22 -2.67 -7.65
CA ARG A 92 5.37 -3.28 -8.34
C ARG A 92 6.70 -2.77 -7.78
N TYR A 93 7.73 -3.61 -7.81
CA TYR A 93 9.09 -3.11 -7.57
C TYR A 93 9.60 -2.30 -8.75
N THR A 94 10.37 -1.28 -8.43
CA THR A 94 11.27 -0.62 -9.37
C THR A 94 12.61 -1.35 -9.39
N PRO A 95 13.39 -1.29 -10.48
CA PRO A 95 14.74 -1.86 -10.51
C PRO A 95 15.65 -1.35 -9.39
N GLN A 96 15.47 -0.10 -8.96
CA GLN A 96 16.19 0.51 -7.84
C GLN A 96 15.86 -0.17 -6.51
N LEU A 97 14.57 -0.42 -6.23
CA LEU A 97 14.15 -1.17 -5.04
C LEU A 97 14.62 -2.63 -5.10
N LEU A 98 14.71 -3.23 -6.30
CA LEU A 98 15.25 -4.57 -6.47
C LEU A 98 16.76 -4.61 -6.15
N SER A 99 17.52 -3.59 -6.57
CA SER A 99 18.97 -3.52 -6.28
C SER A 99 19.32 -3.22 -4.82
N MET A 100 18.32 -2.91 -3.99
CA MET A 100 18.48 -2.70 -2.54
C MET A 100 18.31 -3.99 -1.73
N ILE A 101 17.70 -5.04 -2.29
CA ILE A 101 17.53 -6.33 -1.62
C ILE A 101 18.85 -7.08 -1.68
N ASP A 102 19.39 -7.47 -0.52
CA ASP A 102 20.51 -8.40 -0.44
C ASP A 102 19.98 -9.85 -0.40
N TRP A 103 19.88 -10.43 -1.60
CA TRP A 103 19.43 -11.80 -1.83
C TRP A 103 20.30 -12.86 -1.14
N GLU A 104 21.56 -12.54 -0.82
CA GLU A 104 22.48 -13.48 -0.17
C GLU A 104 22.32 -13.45 1.35
N SER A 105 22.02 -12.30 1.95
CA SER A 105 21.64 -12.22 3.38
C SER A 105 20.22 -12.70 3.65
N ASP A 106 19.28 -12.45 2.74
CA ASP A 106 17.88 -12.88 2.86
C ASP A 106 17.69 -14.39 2.64
N ASP A 107 18.66 -15.10 2.04
CA ASP A 107 18.64 -16.55 1.84
C ASP A 107 18.81 -17.32 3.16
N CYS A 108 17.76 -17.31 3.95
CA CYS A 108 17.65 -18.05 5.20
C CYS A 108 17.63 -19.58 5.00
N SER A 109 17.62 -20.11 3.77
CA SER A 109 17.59 -21.57 3.54
C SER A 109 18.83 -22.31 4.05
N LYS A 110 19.94 -21.57 4.22
CA LYS A 110 21.22 -22.07 4.77
C LYS A 110 21.36 -21.81 6.28
N ILE A 111 20.45 -21.03 6.86
CA ILE A 111 20.43 -20.73 8.30
C ILE A 111 19.52 -21.76 8.97
N PRO A 112 20.02 -22.62 9.87
CA PRO A 112 19.16 -23.56 10.57
C PRO A 112 18.13 -22.79 11.42
N ASP A 113 16.88 -23.26 11.39
CA ASP A 113 15.80 -22.69 12.20
C ASP A 113 16.22 -22.62 13.68
N LYS A 114 16.04 -21.46 14.30
CA LYS A 114 16.23 -21.31 15.74
C LYS A 114 15.15 -22.12 16.45
N ASP A 115 15.49 -22.78 17.56
CA ASP A 115 14.53 -23.61 18.32
C ASP A 115 13.25 -22.85 18.73
N ILE A 116 13.34 -21.52 18.89
CA ILE A 116 12.22 -20.61 19.17
C ILE A 116 11.25 -20.39 17.99
N ASN A 117 11.66 -20.66 16.76
CA ASN A 117 10.83 -20.52 15.54
C ASN A 117 10.04 -21.80 15.24
N ILE A 118 10.44 -22.93 15.82
CA ILE A 118 9.72 -24.20 15.70
C ILE A 118 8.48 -24.12 16.60
N LYS A 119 7.27 -24.24 16.02
CA LYS A 119 6.04 -24.36 16.82
C LYS A 119 6.13 -25.63 17.68
N PRO A 120 6.07 -25.52 19.03
CA PRO A 120 6.23 -26.68 19.89
C PRO A 120 5.04 -27.64 19.75
N LEU A 121 5.30 -28.84 19.24
CA LEU A 121 4.41 -29.99 19.40
C LEU A 121 4.50 -30.42 20.88
N HIS A 122 3.40 -30.25 21.60
CA HIS A 122 3.38 -30.30 23.06
C HIS A 122 3.89 -31.63 23.66
N TYR A 123 5.00 -31.54 24.39
CA TYR A 123 5.12 -32.14 25.73
C TYR A 123 5.93 -31.18 26.62
N GLN A 124 5.53 -31.00 27.87
CA GLN A 124 6.11 -29.98 28.76
C GLN A 124 7.16 -30.57 29.70
N GLU A 125 8.35 -29.95 29.78
CA GLU A 125 8.99 -29.60 31.06
C GLU A 125 10.07 -28.50 30.89
N ARG A 126 10.74 -28.10 32.00
CA ARG A 126 11.25 -26.73 32.23
C ARG A 126 12.66 -26.39 31.71
N THR A 127 12.84 -25.08 31.55
CA THR A 127 13.95 -24.26 30.99
C THR A 127 15.25 -24.23 31.80
N ASP A 128 16.37 -23.90 31.15
CA ASP A 128 17.32 -22.88 31.66
C ASP A 128 18.14 -22.17 30.54
N GLN A 129 18.97 -21.18 30.91
CA GLN A 129 19.48 -20.06 30.06
C GLN A 129 20.91 -20.32 29.47
N ASN A 130 21.61 -19.47 28.67
CA ASN A 130 21.49 -18.05 28.23
C ASN A 130 22.34 -17.80 26.92
N GLU A 131 22.50 -16.53 26.44
CA GLU A 131 23.63 -15.91 25.63
C GLU A 131 23.20 -14.83 24.57
N PRO A 132 24.09 -13.91 24.11
CA PRO A 132 23.70 -12.53 23.77
C PRO A 132 23.37 -12.21 22.30
N LYS A 133 22.61 -11.11 22.10
CA LYS A 133 22.35 -10.51 20.78
C LYS A 133 23.47 -9.54 20.40
N THR A 134 24.15 -9.81 19.28
CA THR A 134 24.96 -8.81 18.57
C THR A 134 24.05 -7.98 17.69
N THR A 135 24.05 -6.66 17.87
CA THR A 135 23.37 -5.71 16.97
C THR A 135 24.20 -5.60 15.69
N GLN A 136 23.64 -5.97 14.53
CA GLN A 136 24.23 -5.67 13.23
C GLN A 136 23.57 -4.40 12.67
N GLU A 137 24.39 -3.42 12.32
CA GLU A 137 23.96 -2.09 11.87
C GLU A 137 23.92 -2.01 10.33
N THR A 138 22.85 -2.50 9.70
CA THR A 138 22.59 -2.35 8.25
C THR A 138 21.10 -2.52 7.95
N ASP A 139 20.27 -1.48 8.17
CA ASP A 139 18.80 -1.61 8.02
C ASP A 139 18.02 -0.32 7.63
N GLU A 140 18.66 0.86 7.54
CA GLU A 140 17.91 2.13 7.43
C GLU A 140 17.17 2.35 6.09
N ASP A 141 17.73 1.90 4.96
CA ASP A 141 17.11 2.14 3.65
C ASP A 141 16.10 1.04 3.22
N GLU A 142 16.28 -0.22 3.61
CA GLU A 142 15.33 -1.28 3.24
C GLU A 142 14.04 -1.22 4.07
N THR A 143 14.12 -0.89 5.36
CA THR A 143 12.93 -0.69 6.20
C THR A 143 12.14 0.56 5.83
N ARG A 144 12.77 1.54 5.16
CA ARG A 144 12.20 2.84 4.76
C ARG A 144 10.82 2.75 4.10
N TRP A 145 9.89 3.60 4.55
CA TRP A 145 8.55 3.69 3.98
C TRP A 145 8.59 4.31 2.57
N ASN A 146 7.94 3.67 1.60
CA ASN A 146 7.96 4.06 0.19
C ASN A 146 6.58 3.89 -0.45
N ILE A 147 6.41 4.42 -1.67
CA ILE A 147 5.12 4.41 -2.38
C ILE A 147 4.57 2.99 -2.61
N ARG A 148 5.45 1.99 -2.69
CA ARG A 148 5.09 0.58 -2.87
C ARG A 148 4.42 0.01 -1.62
N LYS A 149 5.09 0.15 -0.47
CA LYS A 149 4.58 -0.24 0.86
C LYS A 149 3.28 0.51 1.17
N ALA A 150 3.25 1.81 0.89
CA ALA A 150 2.06 2.65 1.08
C ALA A 150 0.89 2.17 0.22
N SER A 151 1.07 1.96 -1.08
CA SER A 151 -0.01 1.49 -1.98
C SER A 151 -0.55 0.11 -1.58
N ALA A 152 0.32 -0.80 -1.14
CA ALA A 152 -0.10 -2.11 -0.63
C ALA A 152 -0.94 -2.01 0.66
N ASN A 153 -0.49 -1.19 1.61
CA ASN A 153 -1.22 -0.90 2.85
C ASN A 153 -2.59 -0.24 2.59
N ILE A 154 -2.70 0.62 1.58
CA ILE A 154 -3.98 1.22 1.19
C ILE A 154 -4.92 0.16 0.58
N LEU A 155 -4.43 -0.77 -0.26
CA LEU A 155 -5.28 -1.85 -0.77
C LEU A 155 -5.75 -2.79 0.34
N ASP A 156 -4.89 -3.19 1.26
CA ASP A 156 -5.26 -4.00 2.43
C ASP A 156 -6.34 -3.30 3.28
N PHE A 157 -6.15 -2.00 3.58
CA PHE A 157 -7.15 -1.21 4.28
C PHE A 157 -8.52 -1.15 3.54
N LEU A 158 -8.51 -1.03 2.21
CA LEU A 158 -9.73 -1.04 1.39
C LEU A 158 -10.40 -2.43 1.35
N CYS A 159 -9.63 -3.52 1.41
CA CYS A 159 -10.15 -4.88 1.56
C CYS A 159 -10.81 -5.11 2.93
N GLN A 160 -10.31 -4.48 4.00
CA GLN A 160 -10.90 -4.54 5.35
C GLN A 160 -12.22 -3.77 5.48
N CYS A 161 -12.61 -2.97 4.48
CA CYS A 161 -13.85 -2.18 4.47
C CYS A 161 -15.02 -2.97 3.82
N PRO A 162 -16.05 -3.42 4.59
CA PRO A 162 -17.08 -4.34 4.08
C PRO A 162 -17.89 -3.80 2.88
N ASP A 163 -18.18 -2.50 2.87
CA ASP A 163 -18.93 -1.85 1.78
C ASP A 163 -18.11 -1.69 0.50
N LEU A 164 -16.78 -1.77 0.58
CA LEU A 164 -15.85 -1.50 -0.50
C LEU A 164 -15.24 -2.77 -1.10
N VAL A 165 -15.06 -3.83 -0.31
CA VAL A 165 -14.37 -5.05 -0.73
C VAL A 165 -14.97 -5.69 -1.99
N GLN A 166 -16.29 -5.83 -2.08
CA GLN A 166 -16.94 -6.45 -3.26
C GLN A 166 -16.75 -5.61 -4.55
N PRO A 167 -17.04 -4.29 -4.57
CA PRO A 167 -16.67 -3.43 -5.71
C PRO A 167 -15.18 -3.42 -6.03
N LEU A 168 -14.30 -3.43 -5.01
CA LEU A 168 -12.85 -3.41 -5.16
C LEU A 168 -12.33 -4.69 -5.83
N LEU A 169 -12.71 -5.86 -5.32
CA LEU A 169 -12.35 -7.18 -5.87
C LEU A 169 -12.82 -7.32 -7.33
N LYS A 170 -13.99 -6.80 -7.68
CA LYS A 170 -14.49 -6.82 -9.07
C LYS A 170 -13.61 -6.02 -10.04
N GLN A 171 -12.94 -4.97 -9.58
CA GLN A 171 -12.01 -4.18 -10.39
C GLN A 171 -10.58 -4.76 -10.36
N ILE A 172 -10.12 -5.23 -9.20
CA ILE A 172 -8.75 -5.68 -8.99
C ILE A 172 -8.53 -7.12 -9.51
N GLY A 173 -9.50 -8.03 -9.35
CA GLY A 173 -9.37 -9.44 -9.74
C GLY A 173 -8.88 -9.65 -11.19
N PRO A 174 -9.51 -9.02 -12.22
CA PRO A 174 -9.04 -9.13 -13.59
C PRO A 174 -7.63 -8.56 -13.81
N LEU A 175 -7.29 -7.46 -13.14
CA LEU A 175 -5.94 -6.87 -13.20
C LEU A 175 -4.91 -7.84 -12.60
N ILE A 176 -5.25 -8.46 -11.46
CA ILE A 176 -4.40 -9.45 -10.81
C ILE A 176 -4.13 -10.65 -11.71
N VAL A 177 -5.17 -11.24 -12.30
CA VAL A 177 -5.04 -12.41 -13.18
C VAL A 177 -4.21 -12.07 -14.43
N ASN A 178 -4.43 -10.91 -15.02
CA ASN A 178 -3.65 -10.46 -16.19
C ASN A 178 -2.17 -10.24 -15.84
N HIS A 179 -1.86 -9.72 -14.65
CA HIS A 179 -0.49 -9.54 -14.18
C HIS A 179 0.18 -10.88 -13.83
N LEU A 180 -0.51 -11.78 -13.11
CA LEU A 180 -0.03 -13.13 -12.82
C LEU A 180 0.20 -13.98 -14.07
N GLY A 181 -0.56 -13.75 -15.14
CA GLY A 181 -0.36 -14.38 -16.45
C GLY A 181 0.76 -13.76 -17.29
N SER A 182 1.45 -12.73 -16.80
CA SER A 182 2.56 -12.08 -17.52
C SER A 182 3.91 -12.63 -17.03
N SER A 183 4.81 -12.93 -17.97
CA SER A 183 6.16 -13.47 -17.72
C SER A 183 7.15 -12.44 -17.10
N ASP A 184 6.63 -11.46 -16.37
CA ASP A 184 7.37 -10.33 -15.81
C ASP A 184 7.71 -10.64 -14.33
N TYR A 185 8.95 -11.07 -14.08
CA TYR A 185 9.41 -11.49 -12.75
C TYR A 185 9.25 -10.43 -11.65
N LEU A 186 9.16 -9.14 -12.01
CA LEU A 186 8.86 -8.05 -11.07
C LEU A 186 7.43 -8.12 -10.49
N VAL A 187 6.58 -8.95 -11.09
CA VAL A 187 5.21 -9.23 -10.69
C VAL A 187 5.15 -10.51 -9.85
N GLU A 188 5.80 -11.60 -10.31
CA GLU A 188 5.65 -12.94 -9.70
C GLU A 188 5.98 -13.00 -8.20
N ILE A 189 7.07 -12.34 -7.77
CA ILE A 189 7.57 -12.41 -6.38
C ILE A 189 6.55 -11.85 -5.36
N TYR A 190 5.73 -10.86 -5.74
CA TYR A 190 4.88 -10.13 -4.79
C TYR A 190 3.41 -10.52 -4.81
N TYR A 191 2.96 -11.07 -5.92
CA TYR A 191 1.59 -11.54 -5.99
C TYR A 191 1.41 -12.80 -5.15
N TYR A 192 2.41 -13.66 -4.97
CA TYR A 192 2.28 -14.81 -4.06
C TYR A 192 1.93 -14.41 -2.62
N TYR A 193 2.61 -13.40 -2.06
CA TYR A 193 2.30 -12.90 -0.71
C TYR A 193 0.96 -12.15 -0.63
N PHE A 194 0.69 -11.24 -1.58
CA PHE A 194 -0.57 -10.47 -1.58
C PHE A 194 -1.80 -11.35 -1.84
N PHE A 195 -1.68 -12.35 -2.73
CA PHE A 195 -2.76 -13.29 -3.06
C PHE A 195 -3.03 -14.26 -1.90
N PHE A 196 -2.02 -14.73 -1.18
CA PHE A 196 -2.22 -15.48 0.08
C PHE A 196 -2.97 -14.63 1.12
N PHE A 197 -2.56 -13.38 1.35
CA PHE A 197 -3.18 -12.51 2.34
C PHE A 197 -4.62 -12.15 1.97
N LEU A 198 -4.86 -11.82 0.70
CA LEU A 198 -6.17 -11.41 0.18
C LEU A 198 -7.15 -12.59 0.07
N ILE A 199 -6.68 -13.81 -0.20
CA ILE A 199 -7.50 -15.04 -0.10
C ILE A 199 -7.87 -15.34 1.36
N ILE A 200 -6.92 -15.22 2.30
CA ILE A 200 -7.17 -15.47 3.73
C ILE A 200 -8.13 -14.44 4.34
N ILE A 201 -8.16 -13.20 3.85
CA ILE A 201 -9.03 -12.13 4.36
C ILE A 201 -10.40 -12.09 3.66
N CYS A 202 -10.49 -12.44 2.37
CA CYS A 202 -11.73 -12.31 1.59
C CYS A 202 -12.56 -13.60 1.46
N ILE A 203 -12.07 -14.75 1.94
CA ILE A 203 -12.84 -16.00 2.03
C ILE A 203 -13.15 -16.28 3.51
N PRO A 204 -14.44 -16.35 3.91
CA PRO A 204 -14.85 -16.70 5.28
C PRO A 204 -14.74 -18.21 5.57
#